data_AF-A0A0U5F7L7-F1
#
_entry.id   AF-A0A0U5F7L7-F1
#
_cell.length_a   1.000
_cell.length_b   1.000
_cell.length_c   1.000
_cell.angle_alpha   90.00
_cell.angle_beta   90.00
_cell.angle_gamma   90.00
#
_symmetry.space_group_name_H-M   'P 1'
#
loop_
_entity.id
_entity.type
_entity.pdbx_description
1 polymer ?
#
loop_
_entity_poly.entity_id
_entity_poly.type
_entity_poly.pdbx_seq_one_letter_code
_entity_poly.pdbx_strand_id
1 'polypeptide(L)'
;MVSKMKAGRPSVFSPAIEDEICARIIEGESLRSICRDDHMPGQSTVFGWLESSAYADFRSRYAQARARAAEAFEDEIIDVARTATAEDAAAKRLHVDTLKWVMSKRAPKVYGDKITQEHTGPDGGPVQVSEVRRVIVRPPDKKE
;
A
#
# COMPACT_ATOMS: atom_id res chain seq x y z
N MET A 1 -40.52 28.51 1.06
CA MET A 1 -39.05 28.38 1.01
C MET A 1 -38.65 27.28 1.98
N VAL A 2 -38.32 26.09 1.48
CA VAL A 2 -37.87 24.98 2.35
C VAL A 2 -36.40 25.24 2.68
N SER A 3 -36.11 25.48 3.95
CA SER A 3 -34.75 25.63 4.46
C SER A 3 -33.99 24.33 4.24
N LYS A 4 -32.95 24.38 3.39
CA LYS A 4 -32.08 23.23 3.09
C LYS A 4 -31.26 22.98 4.36
N MET A 5 -31.68 22.02 5.19
CA MET A 5 -30.89 21.59 6.35
C MET A 5 -29.46 21.30 5.88
N LYS A 6 -28.45 21.82 6.58
CA LYS A 6 -27.04 21.46 6.35
C LYS A 6 -26.97 19.93 6.42
N ALA A 7 -26.85 19.28 5.26
CA ALA A 7 -26.74 17.83 5.19
C ALA A 7 -25.52 17.46 6.04
N GLY A 8 -25.72 16.58 7.02
CA GLY A 8 -24.59 15.99 7.75
C GLY A 8 -23.66 15.29 6.76
N ARG A 9 -22.39 15.11 7.14
CA ARG A 9 -21.42 14.39 6.31
C ARG A 9 -22.02 13.07 5.81
N PRO A 10 -21.83 12.70 4.54
CA PRO A 10 -22.41 11.47 4.00
C PRO A 10 -21.99 10.25 4.83
N SER A 11 -22.99 9.47 5.24
CA SER A 11 -22.81 8.18 5.94
C SER A 11 -23.19 6.98 5.09
N VAL A 12 -23.84 7.21 3.94
CA VAL A 12 -24.29 6.20 2.99
C VAL A 12 -23.23 6.03 1.91
N PHE A 13 -22.86 4.78 1.64
CA PHE A 13 -21.93 4.45 0.57
C PHE A 13 -22.57 4.77 -0.79
N SER A 14 -21.78 5.34 -1.71
CA SER A 14 -22.18 5.50 -3.11
C SER A 14 -20.99 5.34 -4.04
N PRO A 15 -21.19 4.84 -5.28
CA PRO A 15 -20.11 4.72 -6.27
C PRO A 15 -19.40 6.05 -6.55
N ALA A 16 -20.13 7.17 -6.57
CA ALA A 16 -19.55 8.49 -6.79
C ALA A 16 -18.56 8.90 -5.68
N ILE A 17 -18.88 8.62 -4.42
CA ILE A 17 -17.98 8.89 -3.28
C ILE A 17 -16.76 7.96 -3.33
N GLU A 18 -16.95 6.68 -3.66
CA GLU A 18 -15.84 5.76 -3.88
C GLU A 18 -14.88 6.25 -4.97
N ASP A 19 -15.43 6.64 -6.12
CA ASP A 19 -14.66 7.10 -7.28
C ASP A 19 -13.86 8.35 -6.93
N GLU A 20 -14.47 9.31 -6.21
CA GLU A 20 -13.79 10.52 -5.76
C GLU A 20 -12.66 10.21 -4.76
N ILE A 21 -12.90 9.33 -3.77
CA ILE A 21 -11.86 8.90 -2.81
C ILE A 21 -10.69 8.29 -3.57
N CYS A 22 -10.96 7.36 -4.49
CA CYS A 22 -9.91 6.65 -5.20
C CYS A 22 -9.14 7.58 -6.14
N ALA A 23 -9.82 8.47 -6.86
CA ALA A 23 -9.19 9.45 -7.74
C ALA A 23 -8.23 10.37 -6.95
N ARG A 24 -8.69 10.95 -5.84
CA ARG A 24 -7.85 11.85 -5.02
C ARG A 24 -6.67 11.13 -4.36
N ILE A 25 -6.83 9.87 -3.98
CA ILE A 25 -5.73 9.06 -3.46
C ILE A 25 -4.68 8.80 -4.55
N ILE A 26 -5.09 8.54 -5.79
CA ILE A 26 -4.16 8.35 -6.92
C ILE A 26 -3.33 9.61 -7.15
N GLU A 27 -3.91 10.80 -6.99
CA GLU A 27 -3.20 12.08 -7.02
C GLU A 27 -2.34 12.37 -5.76
N GLY A 28 -2.16 11.38 -4.89
CA GLY A 28 -1.30 11.49 -3.70
C GLY A 28 -1.98 12.06 -2.46
N GLU A 29 -3.25 12.45 -2.53
CA GLU A 29 -3.93 13.05 -1.38
C GLU A 29 -4.17 12.02 -0.26
N SER A 30 -3.89 12.41 0.99
CA SER A 30 -4.17 11.54 2.13
C SER A 30 -5.67 11.41 2.39
N LEU A 31 -6.14 10.21 2.77
CA LEU A 31 -7.53 10.00 3.20
C LEU A 31 -7.97 11.00 4.29
N ARG A 32 -7.04 11.38 5.18
CA ARG A 32 -7.31 12.38 6.22
C ARG A 32 -7.66 13.75 5.63
N SER A 33 -6.96 14.16 4.58
CA SER A 33 -7.25 15.43 3.88
C SER A 33 -8.57 15.34 3.14
N ILE A 34 -8.79 14.26 2.38
CA ILE A 34 -10.05 13.99 1.67
C ILE A 34 -11.26 14.08 2.60
N CYS A 35 -11.23 13.39 3.74
CA CYS A 35 -12.32 13.39 4.71
C CYS A 35 -12.52 14.72 5.47
N ARG A 36 -11.70 15.76 5.23
CA ARG A 36 -11.95 17.10 5.79
C ARG A 36 -13.04 17.84 5.04
N ASP A 37 -13.19 17.58 3.75
CA ASP A 37 -14.19 18.24 2.91
C ASP A 37 -15.61 17.93 3.39
N ASP A 38 -16.49 18.93 3.33
CA ASP A 38 -17.84 18.86 3.89
C ASP A 38 -18.71 17.81 3.19
N HIS A 39 -18.50 17.58 1.90
CA HIS A 39 -19.23 16.59 1.11
C HIS A 39 -18.63 15.18 1.21
N MET A 40 -17.52 15.00 1.94
CA MET A 40 -16.87 13.70 2.08
C MET A 40 -17.27 12.97 3.38
N PRO A 41 -17.33 11.63 3.36
CA PRO A 41 -17.57 10.85 4.56
C PRO A 41 -16.44 11.02 5.58
N GLY A 42 -16.75 10.85 6.86
CA GLY A 42 -15.72 10.82 7.91
C GLY A 42 -14.80 9.59 7.77
N GLN A 43 -13.57 9.69 8.31
CA GLN A 43 -12.60 8.59 8.24
C GLN A 43 -13.13 7.28 8.84
N SER A 44 -13.85 7.33 9.96
CA SER A 44 -14.43 6.14 10.59
C SER A 44 -15.44 5.44 9.67
N THR A 45 -16.24 6.20 8.93
CA THR A 45 -17.18 5.68 7.93
C THR A 45 -16.44 4.97 6.80
N VAL A 46 -15.39 5.59 6.25
CA VAL A 46 -14.59 4.98 5.17
C VAL A 46 -13.91 3.69 5.64
N PHE A 47 -13.31 3.68 6.83
CA PHE A 47 -12.71 2.46 7.39
C PHE A 47 -13.75 1.36 7.63
N GLY A 48 -14.93 1.71 8.14
CA GLY A 48 -16.04 0.76 8.28
C GLY A 48 -16.48 0.15 6.95
N TRP A 49 -16.45 0.91 5.85
CA TRP A 49 -16.70 0.35 4.51
C TRP A 49 -15.58 -0.59 4.05
N LEU A 50 -14.31 -0.22 4.27
CA LEU A 50 -13.16 -1.05 3.87
C LEU A 50 -13.12 -2.41 4.61
N GLU A 51 -13.54 -2.44 5.87
CA GLU A 51 -13.59 -3.64 6.71
C GLU A 51 -14.79 -4.55 6.39
N SER A 52 -15.88 -3.97 5.87
CA SER A 52 -17.08 -4.73 5.54
C SER A 52 -16.88 -5.64 4.32
N SER A 53 -17.38 -6.86 4.42
CA SER A 53 -17.40 -7.81 3.30
C SER A 53 -18.30 -7.35 2.15
N ALA A 54 -19.31 -6.50 2.43
CA ALA A 54 -20.22 -5.98 1.41
C ALA A 54 -19.55 -5.04 0.40
N TYR A 55 -18.39 -4.47 0.74
CA TYR A 55 -17.66 -3.53 -0.12
C TYR A 55 -16.27 -4.06 -0.50
N ALA A 56 -16.18 -5.36 -0.79
CA ALA A 56 -14.93 -6.02 -1.18
C ALA A 56 -14.28 -5.38 -2.42
N ASP A 57 -15.10 -4.97 -3.40
CA ASP A 57 -14.63 -4.29 -4.62
C ASP A 57 -14.02 -2.92 -4.29
N PHE A 58 -14.67 -2.14 -3.43
CA PHE A 58 -14.13 -0.86 -2.95
C PHE A 58 -12.79 -1.06 -2.24
N ARG A 59 -12.67 -2.06 -1.35
CA ARG A 59 -11.40 -2.36 -0.69
C ARG A 59 -10.29 -2.67 -1.69
N SER A 60 -10.59 -3.43 -2.75
CA SER A 60 -9.64 -3.73 -3.83
C SER A 60 -9.23 -2.47 -4.60
N ARG A 61 -10.21 -1.66 -5.02
CA ARG A 61 -9.96 -0.41 -5.76
C ARG A 61 -9.19 0.60 -4.92
N TYR A 62 -9.51 0.73 -3.63
CA TYR A 62 -8.79 1.57 -2.68
C TYR A 62 -7.33 1.12 -2.50
N ALA A 63 -7.09 -0.19 -2.39
CA ALA A 63 -5.71 -0.72 -2.32
C ALA A 63 -4.92 -0.43 -3.60
N GLN A 64 -5.54 -0.58 -4.77
CA GLN A 64 -4.94 -0.24 -6.06
C GLN A 64 -4.65 1.27 -6.18
N ALA A 65 -5.60 2.12 -5.77
CA ALA A 65 -5.43 3.56 -5.74
C ALA A 65 -4.23 3.96 -4.87
N ARG A 66 -4.11 3.38 -3.67
CA ARG A 66 -2.96 3.61 -2.78
C ARG A 66 -1.63 3.18 -3.39
N ALA A 67 -1.61 2.12 -4.19
CA ALA A 67 -0.41 1.68 -4.89
C ALA A 67 -0.05 2.63 -6.04
N ARG A 68 -1.05 3.04 -6.85
CA ARG A 68 -0.88 4.01 -7.96
C ARG A 68 -0.46 5.40 -7.50
N ALA A 69 -0.85 5.80 -6.28
CA ALA A 69 -0.40 7.04 -5.66
C ALA A 69 1.14 7.19 -5.62
N ALA A 70 1.89 6.10 -5.74
CA ALA A 70 3.35 6.15 -5.83
C ALA A 70 3.84 6.93 -7.05
N GLU A 71 3.10 6.95 -8.16
CA GLU A 71 3.44 7.74 -9.36
C GLU A 71 3.35 9.24 -9.04
N ALA A 72 2.25 9.69 -8.42
CA ALA A 72 2.11 11.08 -8.00
C ALA A 72 3.18 11.50 -6.97
N PHE A 73 3.55 10.61 -6.04
CA PHE A 73 4.63 10.87 -5.09
C PHE A 73 6.00 10.98 -5.76
N GLU A 74 6.25 10.23 -6.84
CA GLU A 74 7.49 10.32 -7.60
C GLU A 74 7.63 11.69 -8.26
N ASP A 75 6.58 12.16 -8.93
CA ASP A 75 6.55 13.49 -9.53
C ASP A 75 6.75 14.59 -8.47
N GLU A 76 6.04 14.50 -7.33
CA GLU A 76 6.18 15.44 -6.21
C GLU A 76 7.61 15.46 -5.65
N ILE A 77 8.24 14.29 -5.45
CA ILE A 77 9.64 14.19 -5.00
C ILE A 77 10.58 14.93 -5.95
N ILE A 78 10.40 14.74 -7.27
CA ILE A 78 11.25 15.36 -8.29
C ILE A 78 11.12 16.89 -8.23
N ASP A 79 9.89 17.40 -8.15
CA ASP A 79 9.63 18.84 -8.08
C ASP A 79 10.15 19.47 -6.78
N VAL A 80 9.94 18.80 -5.65
CA VAL A 80 10.46 19.25 -4.35
C VAL A 80 11.99 19.29 -4.35
N ALA A 81 12.64 18.27 -4.90
CA ALA A 81 14.10 18.22 -4.97
C ALA A 81 14.68 19.34 -5.86
N ARG A 82 14.04 19.64 -7.00
CA ARG A 82 14.48 20.68 -7.95
C ARG A 82 14.42 22.09 -7.38
N THR A 83 13.55 22.34 -6.42
CA THR A 83 13.34 23.66 -5.82
C THR A 83 14.09 23.84 -4.50
N ALA A 84 14.88 22.86 -4.06
CA ALA A 84 15.56 22.91 -2.77
C ALA A 84 16.62 24.03 -2.69
N THR A 85 16.64 24.70 -1.55
CA THR A 85 17.60 25.75 -1.15
C THR A 85 18.37 25.27 0.07
N ALA A 86 19.46 25.97 0.45
CA ALA A 86 20.22 25.60 1.64
C ALA A 86 19.38 25.72 2.92
N GLU A 87 18.46 26.68 2.95
CA GLU A 87 17.61 27.00 4.09
C GLU A 87 16.51 25.95 4.32
N ASP A 88 15.93 25.39 3.25
CA ASP A 88 14.81 24.45 3.33
C ASP A 88 15.17 22.99 3.02
N ALA A 89 16.44 22.70 2.65
CA ALA A 89 16.91 21.37 2.29
C ALA A 89 16.57 20.30 3.34
N ALA A 90 16.66 20.62 4.63
CA ALA A 90 16.36 19.67 5.70
C ALA A 90 14.86 19.26 5.72
N ALA A 91 13.96 20.23 5.58
CA ALA A 91 12.52 19.97 5.55
C ALA A 91 12.10 19.23 4.28
N LYS A 92 12.66 19.63 3.13
CA LYS A 92 12.42 18.97 1.83
C LYS A 92 12.98 17.55 1.81
N ARG A 93 14.13 17.32 2.42
CA ARG A 93 14.68 15.97 2.60
C ARG A 93 13.76 15.09 3.44
N LEU A 94 13.24 15.59 4.57
CA LEU A 94 12.27 14.83 5.38
C LEU A 94 11.02 14.46 4.56
N HIS A 95 10.53 15.38 3.75
CA HIS A 95 9.40 15.15 2.85
C HIS A 95 9.72 14.04 1.83
N VAL A 96 10.84 14.17 1.10
CA VAL A 96 11.30 13.18 0.11
C VAL A 96 11.51 11.80 0.74
N ASP A 97 12.19 11.72 1.88
CA ASP A 97 12.48 10.46 2.56
C ASP A 97 11.18 9.78 3.07
N THR A 98 10.21 10.58 3.53
CA THR A 98 8.88 10.08 3.93
C THR A 98 8.15 9.48 2.73
N LEU A 99 8.11 10.18 1.59
CA LEU A 99 7.43 9.69 0.39
C LEU A 99 8.12 8.44 -0.18
N LYS A 100 9.46 8.41 -0.26
CA LYS A 100 10.21 7.20 -0.64
C LYS A 100 9.87 6.00 0.23
N TRP A 101 9.81 6.19 1.54
CA TRP A 101 9.42 5.11 2.46
C TRP A 101 7.98 4.65 2.18
N VAL A 102 7.04 5.57 2.01
CA VAL A 102 5.64 5.25 1.69
C VAL A 102 5.53 4.47 0.37
N MET A 103 6.20 4.92 -0.68
CA MET A 103 6.24 4.25 -2.00
C MET A 103 6.78 2.83 -1.88
N SER A 104 7.85 2.62 -1.10
CA SER A 104 8.44 1.29 -0.88
C SER A 104 7.46 0.29 -0.24
N LYS A 105 6.51 0.78 0.58
CA LYS A 105 5.51 -0.06 1.26
C LYS A 105 4.22 -0.22 0.46
N ARG A 106 3.82 0.78 -0.32
CA ARG A 106 2.57 0.74 -1.10
C ARG A 106 2.74 0.07 -2.46
N ALA A 107 3.91 0.18 -3.07
CA ALA A 107 4.22 -0.37 -4.38
C ALA A 107 5.60 -1.09 -4.39
N PRO A 108 5.81 -2.11 -3.54
CA PRO A 108 7.12 -2.75 -3.33
C PRO A 108 7.69 -3.42 -4.59
N LYS A 109 6.84 -3.81 -5.56
CA LYS A 109 7.30 -4.41 -6.82
C LYS A 109 8.08 -3.42 -7.70
N VAL A 110 7.70 -2.14 -7.63
CA VAL A 110 8.27 -1.06 -8.44
C VAL A 110 9.33 -0.30 -7.65
N TYR A 111 8.99 0.15 -6.44
CA TYR A 111 9.81 1.06 -5.63
C TYR A 111 10.43 0.41 -4.38
N GLY A 112 10.29 -0.91 -4.22
CA GLY A 112 10.96 -1.64 -3.14
C GLY A 112 12.44 -1.88 -3.47
N ASP A 113 13.27 -1.94 -2.42
CA ASP A 113 14.67 -2.30 -2.57
C ASP A 113 14.81 -3.71 -3.18
N LYS A 114 15.57 -3.81 -4.27
CA LYS A 114 15.87 -5.09 -4.93
C LYS A 114 17.29 -5.51 -4.58
N ILE A 115 17.41 -6.66 -3.93
CA ILE A 115 18.70 -7.25 -3.57
C ILE A 115 18.84 -8.55 -4.35
N THR A 116 19.89 -8.63 -5.18
CA THR A 116 20.34 -9.89 -5.76
C THR A 116 21.43 -10.45 -4.84
N GLN A 117 21.19 -11.61 -4.25
CA GLN A 117 22.19 -12.29 -3.42
C GLN A 117 22.78 -13.48 -4.18
N GLU A 118 24.10 -13.54 -4.22
CA GLU A 118 24.81 -14.73 -4.66
C GLU A 118 25.04 -15.63 -3.44
N HIS A 119 24.54 -16.85 -3.50
CA HIS A 119 24.70 -17.83 -2.42
C HIS A 119 25.80 -18.82 -2.78
N THR A 120 26.87 -18.85 -1.98
CA THR A 120 27.95 -19.82 -2.06
C THR A 120 28.01 -20.68 -0.79
N GLY A 121 28.52 -21.90 -0.93
CA GLY A 121 28.92 -22.73 0.20
C GLY A 121 30.21 -22.23 0.87
N PRO A 122 30.71 -22.97 1.87
CA PRO A 122 31.98 -22.67 2.53
C PRO A 122 33.11 -22.44 1.53
N ASP A 123 33.95 -21.45 1.80
CA ASP A 123 35.10 -21.07 0.97
C ASP A 123 34.76 -20.76 -0.51
N GLY A 124 33.52 -20.32 -0.79
CA GLY A 124 33.06 -20.02 -2.16
C GLY A 124 32.69 -21.26 -2.97
N GLY A 125 32.67 -22.45 -2.35
CA GLY A 125 32.31 -23.70 -3.01
C GLY A 125 30.80 -23.84 -3.27
N PRO A 126 30.36 -24.98 -3.82
CA PRO A 126 28.95 -25.25 -4.04
C PRO A 126 28.15 -25.28 -2.73
N VAL A 127 26.91 -24.78 -2.78
CA VAL A 127 25.95 -24.91 -1.67
C VAL A 127 25.68 -26.39 -1.44
N GLN A 128 25.96 -26.86 -0.22
CA GLN A 128 25.78 -28.26 0.16
C GLN A 128 24.29 -28.52 0.44
N VAL A 129 23.68 -29.45 -0.29
CA VAL A 129 22.29 -29.87 -0.09
C VAL A 129 22.29 -31.34 0.33
N SER A 130 21.67 -31.66 1.46
CA SER A 130 21.46 -33.04 1.91
C SER A 130 20.03 -33.49 1.63
N GLU A 131 19.87 -34.69 1.07
CA GLU A 131 18.57 -35.31 0.81
C GLU A 131 18.25 -36.33 1.92
N VAL A 132 17.08 -36.21 2.56
CA VAL A 132 16.57 -37.23 3.49
C VAL A 132 15.47 -38.03 2.79
N ARG A 133 15.73 -39.30 2.48
CA ARG A 133 14.73 -40.22 1.92
C ARG A 133 14.08 -41.05 3.03
N ARG A 134 12.75 -41.06 3.07
CA ARG A 134 11.96 -41.98 3.91
C ARG A 134 11.36 -43.05 3.01
N VAL A 135 11.70 -44.30 3.25
CA VAL A 135 11.12 -45.45 2.54
C VAL A 135 10.13 -46.13 3.48
N ILE A 136 8.85 -46.19 3.07
CA ILE A 136 7.83 -46.93 3.80
C ILE A 136 8.00 -48.42 3.45
N VAL A 137 8.43 -49.23 4.41
CA VAL A 137 8.59 -50.68 4.25
C VAL A 137 7.39 -51.38 4.87
N ARG A 138 6.79 -52.32 4.15
CA ARG A 138 5.78 -53.23 4.71
C ARG A 138 6.48 -54.24 5.62
N PRO A 139 6.06 -54.43 6.88
CA PRO A 139 6.69 -55.40 7.77
C PRO A 139 6.51 -56.83 7.21
N PRO A 140 7.49 -57.73 7.42
CA PRO A 140 7.39 -59.12 6.97
C PRO A 140 6.27 -59.86 7.71
N ASP A 141 5.59 -60.78 7.00
CA ASP A 141 4.57 -61.63 7.60
C ASP A 141 5.18 -62.54 8.67
N LYS A 142 4.47 -62.74 9.80
CA LYS A 142 4.91 -63.64 10.87
C LYS A 142 4.96 -65.07 10.33
N LYS A 143 6.11 -65.74 10.45
CA LYS A 143 6.21 -67.18 10.20
C LYS A 143 5.51 -67.93 11.34
N GLU A 144 4.59 -68.84 10.99
CA GLU A 144 3.97 -69.82 11.89
C GLU A 144 4.99 -70.84 12.41
#